data_AF-F8GVY5-F1
#
_entry.id   AF-F8GVY5-F1
#
_cell.length_a   1.000
_cell.length_b   1.000
_cell.length_c   1.000
_cell.angle_alpha   90.00
_cell.angle_beta   90.00
_cell.angle_gamma   90.00
#
_symmetry.space_group_name_H-M   'P 1'
#
loop_
_entity.id
_entity.type
_entity.pdbx_description
1 polymer ?
#
loop_
_entity_poly.entity_id
_entity_poly.type
_entity_poly.pdbx_seq_one_letter_code
_entity_poly.pdbx_strand_id
1 'polypeptide(L)'
;MLMKLRLRAAMAVGCVTLAVVSGTLRAEEIPLITGKQWTESSEQTKKAYLVGIANLAQVDIAFHAGKPPADSQSVIPRLAKGLKGQTLDTVREGLDRWYAAHSDRLQRPVIETIWFEMVVPGLQSNK
;
A
#
# COMPACT_ATOMS: atom_id res chain seq x y z
N MET A 1 17.04 52.80 -28.99
CA MET A 1 15.91 51.85 -28.91
C MET A 1 16.36 50.38 -28.87
N LEU A 2 17.38 49.96 -29.65
CA LEU A 2 17.90 48.59 -29.67
C LEU A 2 18.53 48.07 -28.35
N MET A 3 19.15 48.93 -27.53
CA MET A 3 19.81 48.49 -26.29
C MET A 3 18.81 48.05 -25.20
N LYS A 4 17.65 48.70 -25.11
CA LYS A 4 16.56 48.34 -24.18
C LYS A 4 15.88 47.02 -24.56
N LEU A 5 15.91 46.64 -25.84
CA LEU A 5 15.35 45.39 -26.34
C LEU A 5 16.26 44.19 -26.03
N ARG A 6 17.59 44.38 -26.14
CA ARG A 6 18.59 43.36 -25.81
C ARG A 6 18.67 43.06 -24.30
N LEU A 7 18.48 44.06 -23.45
CA LEU A 7 18.46 43.89 -21.99
C LEU A 7 17.21 43.13 -21.50
N ARG A 8 16.06 43.32 -22.19
CA ARG A 8 14.82 42.58 -21.90
C ARG A 8 14.87 41.13 -22.39
N ALA A 9 15.52 40.88 -23.53
CA ALA A 9 15.73 39.54 -24.04
C ALA A 9 16.67 38.71 -23.14
N ALA A 10 17.73 39.32 -22.59
CA ALA A 10 18.64 38.66 -21.67
C ALA A 10 17.97 38.25 -20.34
N MET A 11 17.01 39.06 -19.85
CA MET A 11 16.28 38.76 -18.61
C MET A 11 15.20 37.68 -18.80
N ALA A 12 14.64 37.53 -20.01
CA ALA A 12 13.68 36.48 -20.33
C ALA A 12 14.34 35.09 -20.48
N VAL A 13 15.61 35.04 -20.91
CA VAL A 13 16.35 33.77 -21.07
C VAL A 13 16.85 33.23 -19.72
N GLY A 14 17.11 34.08 -18.73
CA GLY A 14 17.52 33.66 -17.38
C GLY A 14 16.42 33.01 -16.54
N CYS A 15 15.15 33.39 -16.74
CA CYS A 15 14.03 32.82 -15.97
C CYS A 15 13.52 31.47 -16.51
N VAL A 16 13.80 31.13 -17.78
CA VAL A 16 13.32 29.88 -18.37
C VAL A 16 14.22 28.68 -18.02
N THR A 17 15.50 28.91 -17.72
CA THR A 17 16.42 27.82 -17.35
C THR A 17 16.26 27.33 -15.91
N LEU A 18 15.64 28.12 -15.01
CA LEU A 18 15.41 27.74 -13.61
C LEU A 18 14.10 26.96 -13.38
N ALA A 19 13.19 26.92 -14.35
CA ALA A 19 11.90 26.22 -14.18
C ALA A 19 11.99 24.69 -14.42
N VAL A 20 13.05 24.19 -15.05
CA VAL A 20 13.15 22.78 -15.48
C VAL A 20 13.78 21.85 -14.43
N VAL A 21 14.32 22.41 -13.33
CA VAL A 21 14.83 21.62 -12.18
C VAL A 21 13.78 21.51 -11.06
N SER A 22 12.50 21.74 -11.38
CA SER A 22 11.40 21.20 -10.59
C SER A 22 11.09 19.78 -11.07
N GLY A 23 12.13 18.95 -11.20
CA GLY A 23 11.94 17.52 -11.25
C GLY A 23 11.25 17.16 -9.95
N THR A 24 9.95 16.91 -10.02
CA THR A 24 9.19 16.34 -8.93
C THR A 24 9.99 15.16 -8.42
N LEU A 25 10.64 15.30 -7.26
CA LEU A 25 10.95 14.17 -6.40
C LEU A 25 9.59 13.61 -6.02
N ARG A 26 8.97 12.86 -6.95
CA ARG A 26 7.93 11.92 -6.59
C ARG A 26 8.67 10.98 -5.65
N ALA A 27 8.38 11.07 -4.36
CA ALA A 27 8.72 10.01 -3.44
C ALA A 27 8.34 8.72 -4.16
N GLU A 28 9.34 7.88 -4.44
CA GLU A 28 9.13 6.64 -5.16
C GLU A 28 8.07 5.88 -4.37
N GLU A 29 6.87 5.80 -4.94
CA GLU A 29 5.72 5.23 -4.25
C GLU A 29 6.10 3.80 -3.90
N ILE A 30 6.07 3.47 -2.60
CA ILE A 30 6.51 2.15 -2.16
C ILE A 30 5.65 1.12 -2.89
N PRO A 31 6.24 0.28 -3.76
CA PRO A 31 5.45 -0.58 -4.62
C PRO A 31 4.69 -1.58 -3.76
N LEU A 32 3.36 -1.58 -3.88
CA LEU A 32 2.52 -2.57 -3.23
C LEU A 32 2.58 -3.88 -4.02
N ILE A 33 2.65 -5.01 -3.31
CA ILE A 33 2.52 -6.34 -3.93
C ILE A 33 1.10 -6.46 -4.49
N THR A 34 0.99 -6.69 -5.80
CA THR A 34 -0.30 -6.90 -6.49
C THR A 34 -0.58 -8.39 -6.66
N GLY A 35 -1.78 -8.71 -7.14
CA GLY A 35 -2.14 -10.05 -7.58
C GLY A 35 -1.15 -10.65 -8.56
N LYS A 36 -0.56 -9.85 -9.46
CA LYS A 36 0.44 -10.35 -10.41
C LYS A 36 1.65 -10.94 -9.69
N GLN A 37 2.34 -10.15 -8.86
CA GLN A 37 3.50 -10.64 -8.11
C GLN A 37 3.11 -11.77 -7.16
N TRP A 38 1.93 -11.69 -6.56
CA TRP A 38 1.42 -12.78 -5.73
C TRP A 38 1.32 -14.09 -6.51
N THR A 39 0.64 -14.11 -7.66
CA THR A 39 0.46 -15.33 -8.46
C THR A 39 1.76 -15.91 -9.00
N GLU A 40 2.76 -15.07 -9.28
CA GLU A 40 4.08 -15.47 -9.75
C GLU A 40 5.03 -15.89 -8.60
N SER A 41 4.66 -15.61 -7.34
CA SER A 41 5.51 -15.88 -6.17
C SER A 41 5.40 -17.33 -5.67
N SER A 42 6.52 -17.83 -5.13
CA SER A 42 6.53 -19.09 -4.39
C SER A 42 5.65 -19.03 -3.14
N GLU A 43 5.21 -20.20 -2.65
CA GLU A 43 4.48 -20.30 -1.40
C GLU A 43 5.25 -19.67 -0.22
N GLN A 44 6.56 -19.91 -0.15
CA GLN A 44 7.40 -19.37 0.92
C GLN A 44 7.48 -17.84 0.86
N THR A 45 7.58 -17.26 -0.33
CA THR A 45 7.57 -15.80 -0.54
C THR A 45 6.24 -15.18 -0.09
N LYS A 46 5.11 -15.82 -0.44
CA LYS A 46 3.78 -15.40 0.01
C LYS A 46 3.66 -15.42 1.54
N LYS A 47 4.12 -16.50 2.17
CA LYS A 47 4.15 -16.63 3.64
C LYS A 47 5.01 -15.55 4.28
N ALA A 48 6.20 -15.29 3.76
CA ALA A 48 7.10 -14.25 4.27
C ALA A 48 6.45 -12.85 4.21
N TYR A 49 5.77 -12.51 3.11
CA TYR A 49 5.04 -11.26 2.98
C TYR A 49 3.95 -11.11 4.04
N LEU A 50 3.12 -12.15 4.23
CA LEU A 50 2.06 -12.16 5.24
C LEU A 50 2.61 -12.11 6.67
N VAL A 51 3.72 -12.79 6.95
CA VAL A 51 4.43 -12.67 8.23
C VAL A 51 4.92 -11.24 8.47
N GLY A 52 5.42 -10.56 7.43
CA GLY A 52 5.80 -9.15 7.52
C GLY A 52 4.63 -8.25 7.95
N ILE A 53 3.44 -8.44 7.37
CA ILE A 53 2.23 -7.71 7.77
C ILE A 53 1.85 -8.03 9.23
N ALA A 54 1.87 -9.32 9.61
CA ALA A 54 1.56 -9.74 10.97
C ALA A 54 2.53 -9.15 12.01
N ASN A 55 3.82 -9.07 11.66
CA ASN A 55 4.84 -8.46 12.53
C ASN A 55 4.61 -6.96 12.70
N LEU A 56 4.26 -6.25 11.62
CA LEU A 56 3.93 -4.82 11.71
C LEU A 56 2.70 -4.58 12.60
N ALA A 57 1.66 -5.41 12.47
CA ALA A 57 0.49 -5.35 13.35
C ALA A 57 0.84 -5.61 14.81
N GLN A 58 1.75 -6.55 15.10
CA GLN A 58 2.23 -6.81 16.46
C GLN A 58 3.01 -5.61 17.03
N VAL A 59 3.82 -4.92 16.22
CA VAL A 59 4.52 -3.70 16.64
C VAL A 59 3.52 -2.60 17.02
N ASP A 60 2.47 -2.38 16.22
CA ASP A 60 1.42 -1.40 16.53
C ASP A 60 0.68 -1.74 17.85
N ILE A 61 0.29 -3.01 18.02
CA ILE A 61 -0.37 -3.48 19.26
C ILE A 61 0.54 -3.28 20.48
N ALA A 62 1.83 -3.58 20.35
CA ALA A 62 2.81 -3.41 21.41
C ALA A 62 3.07 -1.93 21.73
N PHE A 63 3.15 -1.07 20.70
CA PHE A 63 3.28 0.38 20.85
C PHE A 63 2.13 0.97 21.67
N HIS A 64 0.92 0.48 21.46
CA HIS A 64 -0.26 0.88 22.20
C HIS A 64 -0.44 0.17 23.56
N ALA A 65 0.52 -0.68 23.96
CA ALA A 65 0.54 -1.39 25.24
C ALA A 65 -0.80 -2.08 25.59
N GLY A 66 -1.46 -2.67 24.59
CA GLY A 66 -2.74 -3.35 24.77
C GLY A 66 -3.94 -2.43 25.01
N LYS A 67 -3.80 -1.11 24.79
CA LYS A 67 -4.91 -0.14 24.75
C LYS A 67 -5.22 0.20 23.30
N PRO A 68 -6.14 -0.50 22.64
CA PRO A 68 -6.39 -0.32 21.22
C PRO A 68 -6.73 1.15 20.93
N PRO A 69 -6.07 1.78 19.95
CA PRO A 69 -6.40 3.15 19.55
C PRO A 69 -7.80 3.19 18.91
N ALA A 70 -8.37 4.39 18.79
CA ALA A 70 -9.64 4.56 18.08
C ALA A 70 -9.48 4.23 16.59
N ASP A 71 -10.59 3.89 15.90
CA ASP A 71 -10.60 3.58 14.46
C ASP A 71 -10.02 4.72 13.59
N SER A 72 -10.09 5.97 14.06
CA SER A 72 -9.50 7.13 13.37
C SER A 72 -7.98 7.25 13.52
N GLN A 73 -7.37 6.42 14.36
CA GLN A 73 -5.94 6.46 14.71
C GLN A 73 -5.17 5.25 14.20
N SER A 74 -5.80 4.07 14.13
CA SER A 74 -5.19 2.87 13.54
C SER A 74 -6.25 1.95 12.96
N VAL A 75 -5.90 1.27 11.86
CA VAL A 75 -6.72 0.21 11.25
C VAL A 75 -6.48 -1.15 11.87
N ILE A 76 -5.42 -1.32 12.68
CA ILE A 76 -4.99 -2.62 13.22
C ILE A 76 -6.03 -3.28 14.13
N PRO A 77 -6.77 -2.57 15.01
CA PRO A 77 -7.84 -3.21 15.79
C PRO A 77 -8.92 -3.87 14.91
N ARG A 78 -9.31 -3.20 13.82
CA ARG A 78 -10.28 -3.74 12.86
C ARG A 78 -9.70 -4.89 12.05
N LEU A 79 -8.44 -4.77 11.62
CA LEU A 79 -7.71 -5.84 10.92
C LEU A 79 -7.72 -7.12 11.78
N ALA A 80 -7.31 -7.02 13.04
CA ALA A 80 -7.25 -8.13 13.97
C ALA A 80 -8.65 -8.75 14.23
N LYS A 81 -9.68 -7.92 14.39
CA LYS A 81 -11.06 -8.40 14.57
C LYS A 81 -11.59 -9.11 13.33
N GLY A 82 -11.36 -8.55 12.14
CA GLY A 82 -11.83 -9.14 10.87
C GLY A 82 -11.12 -10.44 10.53
N LEU A 83 -9.83 -10.56 10.85
CA LEU A 83 -9.07 -11.81 10.63
C LEU A 83 -9.16 -12.80 11.80
N LYS A 84 -9.98 -12.55 12.83
CA LYS A 84 -10.14 -13.49 13.94
C LYS A 84 -10.57 -14.86 13.41
N GLY A 85 -9.82 -15.90 13.79
CA GLY A 85 -10.02 -17.28 13.34
C GLY A 85 -9.26 -17.66 12.06
N GLN A 86 -8.63 -16.70 11.38
CA GLN A 86 -7.74 -16.96 10.25
C GLN A 86 -6.34 -17.36 10.74
N THR A 87 -5.69 -18.26 10.02
CA THR A 87 -4.27 -18.56 10.14
C THR A 87 -3.52 -17.95 8.96
N LEU A 88 -2.18 -17.98 9.00
CA LEU A 88 -1.35 -17.58 7.87
C LEU A 88 -1.71 -18.35 6.59
N ASP A 89 -1.96 -19.65 6.72
CA ASP A 89 -2.29 -20.51 5.59
C ASP A 89 -3.69 -20.23 5.04
N THR A 90 -4.70 -20.02 5.90
CA THR A 90 -6.06 -19.74 5.40
C THR A 90 -6.15 -18.40 4.68
N VAL A 91 -5.39 -17.38 5.12
CA VAL A 91 -5.26 -16.12 4.40
C VAL A 91 -4.57 -16.32 3.06
N ARG A 92 -3.42 -17.02 3.02
CA ARG A 92 -2.70 -17.29 1.77
C ARG A 92 -3.59 -18.03 0.76
N GLU A 93 -4.25 -19.09 1.18
CA GLU A 93 -5.13 -19.87 0.32
C GLU A 93 -6.36 -19.09 -0.13
N GLY A 94 -6.91 -18.22 0.72
CA GLY A 94 -7.99 -17.31 0.34
C GLY A 94 -7.57 -16.35 -0.78
N LEU A 95 -6.35 -15.81 -0.70
CA LEU A 95 -5.79 -14.94 -1.73
C LEU A 95 -5.52 -15.71 -3.02
N ASP A 96 -4.94 -16.91 -2.93
CA ASP A 96 -4.71 -17.79 -4.07
C ASP A 96 -6.02 -18.09 -4.81
N ARG A 97 -7.09 -18.47 -4.08
CA ARG A 97 -8.42 -18.70 -4.65
C ARG A 97 -9.00 -17.45 -5.28
N TRP A 98 -8.90 -16.30 -4.60
CA TRP A 98 -9.50 -15.06 -5.09
C TRP A 98 -8.84 -14.59 -6.39
N TYR A 99 -7.51 -14.55 -6.48
CA TYR A 99 -6.82 -14.12 -7.69
C TYR A 99 -6.96 -15.12 -8.84
N ALA A 100 -7.05 -16.43 -8.55
CA ALA A 100 -7.37 -17.43 -9.57
C ALA A 100 -8.77 -17.23 -10.19
N ALA A 101 -9.74 -16.78 -9.39
CA ALA A 101 -11.10 -16.48 -9.84
C ALA A 101 -11.24 -15.09 -10.51
N HIS A 102 -10.26 -14.20 -10.34
CA HIS A 102 -10.29 -12.80 -10.82
C HIS A 102 -9.01 -12.43 -11.58
N SER A 103 -8.72 -13.15 -12.66
CA SER A 103 -7.53 -12.95 -13.49
C SER A 103 -7.50 -11.57 -14.19
N ASP A 104 -8.65 -10.90 -14.31
CA ASP A 104 -8.78 -9.52 -14.79
C ASP A 104 -8.36 -8.47 -13.76
N ARG A 105 -8.19 -8.85 -12.48
CA ARG A 105 -7.91 -7.93 -11.36
C ARG A 105 -6.54 -8.10 -10.73
N LEU A 106 -5.57 -8.66 -11.45
CA LEU A 106 -4.23 -8.90 -10.92
C LEU A 106 -3.46 -7.62 -10.53
N GLN A 107 -3.89 -6.44 -10.99
CA GLN A 107 -3.30 -5.17 -10.57
C GLN A 107 -3.75 -4.72 -9.16
N ARG A 108 -4.78 -5.35 -8.59
CA ARG A 108 -5.26 -5.02 -7.24
C ARG A 108 -4.21 -5.42 -6.19
N PRO A 109 -3.82 -4.53 -5.27
CA PRO A 109 -2.89 -4.84 -4.19
C PRO A 109 -3.37 -5.98 -3.29
N VAL A 110 -2.44 -6.84 -2.86
CA VAL A 110 -2.72 -7.98 -1.96
C VAL A 110 -3.28 -7.49 -0.64
N ILE A 111 -2.67 -6.45 -0.05
CA ILE A 111 -3.12 -5.89 1.24
C ILE A 111 -4.54 -5.32 1.15
N GLU A 112 -4.90 -4.76 0.00
CA GLU A 112 -6.26 -4.29 -0.27
C GLU A 112 -7.23 -5.47 -0.38
N THR A 113 -6.85 -6.53 -1.09
CA THR A 113 -7.63 -7.76 -1.21
C THR A 113 -7.85 -8.41 0.15
N ILE A 114 -6.84 -8.48 1.02
CA ILE A 114 -7.00 -8.95 2.41
C ILE A 114 -8.08 -8.12 3.13
N TRP A 115 -8.01 -6.79 3.00
CA TRP A 115 -8.96 -5.90 3.66
C TRP A 115 -10.41 -6.15 3.20
N PHE A 116 -10.68 -6.04 1.90
CA PHE A 116 -12.06 -6.08 1.42
C PHE A 116 -12.64 -7.50 1.32
N GLU A 117 -11.82 -8.51 1.06
CA GLU A 117 -12.30 -9.86 0.80
C GLU A 117 -12.24 -10.78 2.03
N MET A 118 -11.51 -10.37 3.08
CA MET A 118 -11.39 -11.18 4.31
C MET A 118 -11.73 -10.39 5.56
N VAL A 119 -11.15 -9.19 5.74
CA VAL A 119 -11.34 -8.39 6.97
C VAL A 119 -12.77 -7.86 7.04
N VAL A 120 -13.25 -7.17 6.00
CA VAL A 120 -14.59 -6.56 5.99
C VAL A 120 -15.70 -7.61 6.18
N PRO A 121 -15.70 -8.76 5.48
CA PRO A 121 -16.64 -9.84 5.75
C PRO A 121 -16.48 -10.42 7.17
N GLY A 122 -15.24 -10.60 7.62
CA GLY A 122 -14.96 -11.12 8.97
C GLY A 122 -15.45 -10.20 10.09
N LEU A 123 -15.45 -8.88 9.89
CA LEU A 123 -16.01 -7.92 10.86
C LEU A 123 -17.52 -8.07 11.04
N GLN A 124 -18.24 -8.54 10.01
CA GLN A 124 -19.68 -8.79 10.08
C GLN A 124 -19.99 -10.10 10.83
N SER A 125 -19.12 -11.09 10.67
CA SER A 125 -19.25 -12.42 11.28
C SER A 125 -18.74 -12.48 12.72
N ASN A 126 -17.66 -11.76 13.01
CA ASN A 126 -17.02 -11.69 14.32
C ASN A 126 -17.61 -10.52 15.12
N LYS A 127 -18.76 -10.73 15.80
CA LYS A 127 -19.33 -9.70 16.68
C LYS A 127 -18.44 -9.42 17.88
#